data_AF-A0A7Y5G3K6-F1
#
_entry.id   AF-A0A7Y5G3K6-F1
#
_cell.length_a   1.000
_cell.length_b   1.000
_cell.length_c   1.000
_cell.angle_alpha   90.00
_cell.angle_beta   90.00
_cell.angle_gamma   90.00
#
_symmetry.space_group_name_H-M   'P 1'
#
loop_
_entity.id
_entity.type
_entity.pdbx_description
1 polymer ?
#
loop_
_entity_poly.entity_id
_entity_poly.type
_entity_poly.pdbx_seq_one_letter_code
_entity_poly.pdbx_strand_id
1 'polypeptide(L)'
;MSQFLFEKNMLPGTEQALLNMAMEPEKTKRMFFKLAAWTADCVETAVKAGVDAIELSDDWGQQKTMLFSPEMWWDMVYPAMKIILDRAHELHVPVLLHSDGDVTQILDGILKLGVYGLHPVQESAGMSPKHVREFFGKKVCLMGGLDTITALPVMNAAEIRCEVERVFALLKNDGGFIFAGSHMFQDDTPLEVIAAAYERADELAAYS
;
A
#
# COMPACT_ATOMS: atom_id res chain seq x y z
N MET A 1 -3.95 -10.77 -3.65
CA MET A 1 -4.24 -11.74 -2.57
C MET A 1 -4.24 -10.93 -1.30
N SER A 2 -5.41 -10.51 -0.84
CA SER A 2 -5.49 -9.54 0.25
C SER A 2 -5.33 -10.21 1.61
N GLN A 3 -4.62 -9.54 2.51
CA GLN A 3 -4.60 -9.73 3.96
C GLN A 3 -3.65 -10.82 4.47
N PHE A 4 -2.44 -10.39 4.87
CA PHE A 4 -1.34 -11.30 5.14
C PHE A 4 -0.98 -11.51 6.63
N LEU A 5 -0.70 -10.47 7.41
CA LEU A 5 -0.27 -10.63 8.83
C LEU A 5 -1.28 -10.11 9.85
N PHE A 6 -1.97 -8.99 9.56
CA PHE A 6 -2.89 -8.36 10.52
C PHE A 6 -4.38 -8.52 10.18
N GLU A 7 -4.72 -8.55 8.89
CA GLU A 7 -6.12 -8.44 8.47
C GLU A 7 -6.82 -9.76 8.16
N LYS A 8 -6.07 -10.88 8.09
CA LYS A 8 -6.72 -12.18 7.93
C LYS A 8 -7.50 -12.40 9.22
N ASN A 9 -8.84 -12.31 9.14
CA ASN A 9 -9.82 -12.53 10.21
C ASN A 9 -9.75 -13.92 10.90
N MET A 10 -8.61 -14.59 10.84
CA MET A 10 -8.27 -15.87 11.42
C MET A 10 -6.96 -15.74 12.19
N LEU A 11 -7.13 -15.60 13.52
CA LEU A 11 -6.13 -15.70 14.60
C LEU A 11 -5.21 -14.50 14.81
N PRO A 12 -5.24 -13.96 16.04
CA PRO A 12 -6.37 -13.34 16.74
C PRO A 12 -6.45 -11.86 16.33
N GLY A 13 -7.66 -11.28 16.21
CA GLY A 13 -7.87 -9.94 15.60
C GLY A 13 -6.91 -8.82 16.06
N THR A 14 -6.81 -7.73 15.30
CA THR A 14 -5.71 -6.74 15.34
C THR A 14 -5.14 -6.42 16.73
N GLU A 15 -5.97 -6.14 17.72
CA GLU A 15 -5.53 -5.88 19.11
C GLU A 15 -4.69 -7.03 19.69
N GLN A 16 -5.17 -8.27 19.58
CA GLN A 16 -4.46 -9.43 20.11
C GLN A 16 -3.21 -9.75 19.29
N ALA A 17 -3.22 -9.50 17.97
CA ALA A 17 -2.02 -9.61 17.15
C ALA A 17 -0.92 -8.66 17.64
N LEU A 18 -1.27 -7.38 17.88
CA LEU A 18 -0.35 -6.38 18.43
C LEU A 18 0.14 -6.75 19.83
N LEU A 19 -0.74 -7.23 20.72
CA LEU A 19 -0.34 -7.75 22.03
C LEU A 19 0.63 -8.93 21.90
N ASN A 20 0.40 -9.85 20.97
CA ASN A 20 1.27 -11.01 20.77
C ASN A 20 2.65 -10.61 20.20
N MET A 21 2.74 -9.56 19.38
CA MET A 21 4.04 -9.03 18.95
C MET A 21 4.87 -8.57 20.15
N ALA A 22 4.25 -7.88 21.10
CA ALA A 22 4.93 -7.39 22.29
C ALA A 22 5.23 -8.49 23.32
N MET A 23 4.26 -9.40 23.55
CA MET A 23 4.30 -10.35 24.66
C MET A 23 4.86 -11.73 24.29
N GLU A 24 4.71 -12.15 23.03
CA GLU A 24 5.15 -13.47 22.54
C GLU A 24 5.95 -13.37 21.21
N PRO A 25 6.99 -12.50 21.13
CA PRO A 25 7.66 -12.13 19.87
C PRO A 25 8.18 -13.33 19.07
N GLU A 26 8.78 -14.32 19.72
CA GLU A 26 9.31 -15.51 19.05
C GLU A 26 8.22 -16.42 18.47
N LYS A 27 7.05 -16.49 19.12
CA LYS A 27 5.91 -17.25 18.61
C LYS A 27 5.27 -16.50 17.44
N THR A 28 5.16 -15.18 17.55
CA THR A 28 4.64 -14.31 16.49
C THR A 28 5.52 -14.39 15.24
N LYS A 29 6.86 -14.29 15.37
CA LYS A 29 7.80 -14.49 14.25
C LYS A 29 7.64 -15.85 13.57
N ARG A 30 7.54 -16.93 14.36
CA ARG A 30 7.30 -18.28 13.80
C ARG A 30 5.98 -18.37 13.04
N MET A 31 4.94 -17.69 13.51
CA MET A 31 3.66 -17.62 12.80
C MET A 31 3.80 -16.83 11.49
N PHE A 32 4.41 -15.64 11.52
CA PHE A 32 4.62 -14.80 10.34
C PHE A 32 5.43 -15.51 9.27
N PHE A 33 6.50 -16.22 9.63
CA PHE A 33 7.32 -16.98 8.66
C PHE A 33 6.56 -18.15 8.03
N LYS A 34 5.70 -18.83 8.79
CA LYS A 34 4.84 -19.90 8.24
C LYS A 34 3.80 -19.35 7.28
N LEU A 35 3.17 -18.23 7.64
CA LEU A 35 2.26 -17.53 6.74
C LEU A 35 3.03 -17.11 5.47
N ALA A 36 4.26 -16.63 5.60
CA ALA A 36 5.01 -16.07 4.48
C ALA A 36 5.41 -17.13 3.47
N ALA A 37 5.84 -18.29 3.97
CA ALA A 37 6.07 -19.46 3.14
C ALA A 37 4.80 -19.88 2.37
N TRP A 38 3.65 -19.93 3.07
CA TRP A 38 2.39 -20.26 2.42
C TRP A 38 1.98 -19.24 1.36
N THR A 39 2.16 -17.94 1.62
CA THR A 39 1.85 -16.89 0.64
C THR A 39 2.80 -16.91 -0.55
N ALA A 40 4.08 -17.26 -0.35
CA ALA A 40 5.01 -17.48 -1.45
C ALA A 40 4.53 -18.60 -2.38
N ASP A 41 3.98 -19.70 -1.83
CA ASP A 41 3.37 -20.77 -2.63
C ASP A 41 2.12 -20.27 -3.38
N CYS A 42 1.33 -19.40 -2.75
CA CYS A 42 0.18 -18.78 -3.41
C CYS A 42 0.60 -17.82 -4.53
N VAL A 43 1.71 -17.08 -4.38
CA VAL A 43 2.29 -16.24 -5.44
C VAL A 43 2.65 -17.11 -6.64
N GLU A 44 3.34 -18.23 -6.41
CA GLU A 44 3.70 -19.16 -7.48
C GLU A 44 2.45 -19.72 -8.19
N THR A 45 1.41 -20.04 -7.43
CA THR A 45 0.13 -20.52 -7.98
C THR A 45 -0.54 -19.46 -8.83
N ALA A 46 -0.57 -18.20 -8.37
CA ALA A 46 -1.14 -17.08 -9.12
C ALA A 46 -0.36 -16.81 -10.41
N VAL A 47 0.98 -16.82 -10.37
CA VAL A 47 1.83 -16.67 -11.56
C VAL A 47 1.57 -17.78 -12.58
N LYS A 48 1.44 -19.04 -12.13
CA LYS A 48 1.07 -20.16 -13.02
C LYS A 48 -0.33 -20.00 -13.64
N ALA A 49 -1.23 -19.30 -12.97
CA ALA A 49 -2.55 -18.97 -13.49
C ALA A 49 -2.52 -17.79 -14.50
N GLY A 50 -1.38 -17.12 -14.67
CA GLY A 50 -1.18 -16.09 -15.70
C GLY A 50 -1.44 -14.66 -15.22
N VAL A 51 -1.30 -14.34 -13.93
CA VAL A 51 -1.40 -12.96 -13.45
C VAL A 51 -0.18 -12.12 -13.87
N ASP A 52 -0.42 -10.85 -14.22
CA ASP A 52 0.64 -9.91 -14.61
C ASP A 52 1.35 -9.25 -13.41
N ALA A 53 0.68 -9.18 -12.27
CA ALA A 53 1.19 -8.56 -11.04
C ALA A 53 0.54 -9.19 -9.80
N ILE A 54 1.20 -9.03 -8.66
CA ILE A 54 0.65 -9.40 -7.35
C ILE A 54 0.43 -8.14 -6.54
N GLU A 55 -0.79 -7.95 -6.04
CA GLU A 55 -1.04 -7.05 -4.92
C GLU A 55 -0.98 -7.83 -3.61
N LEU A 56 -0.12 -7.36 -2.71
CA LEU A 56 0.11 -7.91 -1.39
C LEU A 56 -0.31 -6.87 -0.35
N SER A 57 -1.43 -7.14 0.34
CA SER A 57 -2.03 -6.21 1.30
C SER A 57 -1.71 -6.61 2.74
N ASP A 58 -1.12 -5.68 3.49
CA ASP A 58 -0.87 -5.80 4.93
C ASP A 58 -0.68 -4.42 5.57
N ASP A 59 -1.57 -4.07 6.49
CA ASP A 59 -1.58 -2.72 7.08
C ASP A 59 -0.62 -2.63 8.25
N TRP A 60 0.32 -1.68 8.12
CA TRP A 60 1.35 -1.42 9.12
C TRP A 60 1.22 -0.02 9.70
N GLY A 61 0.46 0.84 9.01
CA GLY A 61 0.22 2.22 9.37
C GLY A 61 -1.10 2.40 10.13
N GLN A 62 -1.19 3.53 10.82
CA GLN A 62 -2.42 4.11 11.34
C GLN A 62 -2.39 5.63 11.10
N GLN A 63 -3.37 6.35 11.64
CA GLN A 63 -3.37 7.81 11.56
C GLN A 63 -2.15 8.38 12.30
N LYS A 64 -1.28 9.07 11.55
CA LYS A 64 -0.10 9.84 11.98
C LYS A 64 1.12 9.03 12.43
N THR A 65 1.07 7.69 12.38
CA THR A 65 2.20 6.82 12.77
C THR A 65 1.92 5.36 12.37
N MET A 66 2.83 4.44 12.71
CA MET A 66 2.65 3.00 12.55
C MET A 66 1.81 2.35 13.65
N LEU A 67 1.22 1.18 13.37
CA LEU A 67 0.48 0.35 14.34
C LEU A 67 1.39 -0.26 15.42
N PHE A 68 2.66 -0.45 15.11
CA PHE A 68 3.72 -0.99 15.98
C PHE A 68 5.03 -0.28 15.68
N SER A 69 6.04 -0.46 16.53
CA SER A 69 7.29 0.30 16.37
C SER A 69 8.06 -0.13 15.09
N PRO A 70 8.83 0.77 14.45
CA PRO A 70 9.68 0.40 13.32
C PRO A 70 10.64 -0.75 13.65
N GLU A 71 11.14 -0.84 14.89
CA GLU A 71 12.00 -1.94 15.33
C GLU A 71 11.28 -3.29 15.28
N MET A 72 10.00 -3.34 15.68
CA MET A 72 9.18 -4.55 15.54
C MET A 72 8.95 -4.91 14.07
N TRP A 73 8.79 -3.91 13.20
CA TRP A 73 8.69 -4.14 11.76
C TRP A 73 9.96 -4.80 11.21
N TRP A 74 11.13 -4.28 11.56
CA TRP A 74 12.42 -4.84 11.14
C TRP A 74 12.68 -6.25 11.69
N ASP A 75 12.30 -6.54 12.93
CA ASP A 75 12.51 -7.86 13.56
C ASP A 75 11.55 -8.93 13.04
N MET A 76 10.29 -8.56 12.76
CA MET A 76 9.22 -9.55 12.53
C MET A 76 8.63 -9.51 11.13
N VAL A 77 8.32 -8.31 10.62
CA VAL A 77 7.56 -8.13 9.38
C VAL A 77 8.48 -8.14 8.16
N TYR A 78 9.54 -7.34 8.17
CA TYR A 78 10.52 -7.29 7.08
C TYR A 78 11.06 -8.68 6.66
N PRO A 79 11.54 -9.54 7.58
CA PRO A 79 12.02 -10.87 7.19
C PRO A 79 10.90 -11.78 6.65
N ALA A 80 9.67 -11.64 7.13
CA ALA A 80 8.53 -12.39 6.61
C ALA A 80 8.16 -11.93 5.19
N MET A 81 8.09 -10.62 4.97
CA MET A 81 7.83 -10.02 3.65
C MET A 81 8.92 -10.38 2.65
N LYS A 82 10.19 -10.40 3.09
CA LYS A 82 11.31 -10.78 2.25
C LYS A 82 11.16 -12.19 1.66
N ILE A 83 10.61 -13.16 2.40
CA ILE A 83 10.37 -14.51 1.89
C ILE A 83 9.41 -14.47 0.68
N ILE A 84 8.36 -13.66 0.76
CA ILE A 84 7.35 -13.55 -0.31
C ILE A 84 7.93 -12.81 -1.52
N LEU A 85 8.60 -11.68 -1.26
CA LEU A 85 9.16 -10.83 -2.30
C LEU A 85 10.30 -11.53 -3.05
N ASP A 86 11.16 -12.28 -2.34
CA ASP A 86 12.21 -13.08 -2.98
C ASP A 86 11.62 -14.10 -3.95
N ARG A 87 10.55 -14.81 -3.57
CA ARG A 87 9.86 -15.74 -4.48
C ARG A 87 9.19 -15.01 -5.65
N ALA A 88 8.57 -13.86 -5.43
CA ALA A 88 8.00 -13.07 -6.52
C ALA A 88 9.07 -12.59 -7.52
N HIS A 89 10.24 -12.18 -7.02
CA HIS A 89 11.38 -11.77 -7.84
C HIS A 89 11.97 -12.94 -8.64
N GLU A 90 12.09 -14.13 -8.03
CA GLU A 90 12.50 -15.37 -8.73
C GLU A 90 11.56 -15.70 -9.89
N LEU A 91 10.27 -15.41 -9.75
CA LEU A 91 9.23 -15.62 -10.75
C LEU A 91 9.07 -14.43 -11.72
N HIS A 92 9.86 -13.36 -11.55
CA HIS A 92 9.80 -12.13 -12.34
C HIS A 92 8.42 -11.46 -12.37
N VAL A 93 7.63 -11.59 -11.30
CA VAL A 93 6.32 -10.92 -11.18
C VAL A 93 6.44 -9.66 -10.31
N PRO A 94 5.96 -8.49 -10.76
CA PRO A 94 5.97 -7.27 -9.95
C PRO A 94 4.99 -7.38 -8.77
N VAL A 95 5.41 -6.87 -7.62
CA VAL A 95 4.59 -6.82 -6.39
C VAL A 95 4.26 -5.38 -6.04
N LEU A 96 2.96 -5.07 -5.96
CA LEU A 96 2.42 -3.84 -5.39
C LEU A 96 2.12 -4.11 -3.91
N LEU A 97 2.77 -3.38 -3.01
CA LEU A 97 2.48 -3.44 -1.59
C LEU A 97 1.31 -2.51 -1.29
N HIS A 98 0.26 -3.04 -0.66
CA HIS A 98 -0.81 -2.25 -0.06
C HIS A 98 -0.62 -2.17 1.46
N SER A 99 -0.62 -0.97 2.02
CA SER A 99 -0.59 -0.74 3.48
C SER A 99 -1.27 0.58 3.83
N ASP A 100 -2.42 0.52 4.49
CA ASP A 100 -3.08 1.69 5.03
C ASP A 100 -2.27 2.36 6.14
N GLY A 101 -2.51 3.66 6.31
CA GLY A 101 -1.93 4.49 7.34
C GLY A 101 -0.51 4.98 7.02
N ASP A 102 0.13 5.59 8.03
CA ASP A 102 1.45 6.19 7.86
C ASP A 102 2.59 5.18 8.03
N VAL A 103 3.23 4.82 6.91
CA VAL A 103 4.41 3.96 6.84
C VAL A 103 5.72 4.72 6.56
N THR A 104 5.73 6.05 6.74
CA THR A 104 6.91 6.90 6.42
C THR A 104 8.18 6.53 7.20
N GLN A 105 8.03 5.93 8.38
CA GLN A 105 9.15 5.49 9.22
C GLN A 105 9.93 4.28 8.68
N ILE A 106 9.40 3.59 7.65
CA ILE A 106 9.97 2.36 7.10
C ILE A 106 10.11 2.38 5.56
N LEU A 107 10.06 3.57 4.93
CA LEU A 107 10.19 3.68 3.47
C LEU A 107 11.51 3.07 2.96
N ASP A 108 12.59 3.14 3.74
CA ASP A 108 13.88 2.53 3.40
C ASP A 108 13.80 1.00 3.40
N GLY A 109 13.04 0.42 4.32
CA GLY A 109 12.74 -1.00 4.35
C GLY A 109 11.88 -1.44 3.18
N ILE A 110 10.84 -0.68 2.84
CA ILE A 110 10.01 -0.93 1.66
C ILE A 110 10.86 -0.91 0.39
N LEU A 111 11.78 0.07 0.26
CA LEU A 111 12.72 0.11 -0.86
C LEU A 111 13.66 -1.11 -0.88
N LYS A 112 14.16 -1.55 0.28
CA LYS A 112 15.05 -2.73 0.38
C LYS A 112 14.34 -4.05 0.08
N LEU A 113 13.04 -4.15 0.36
CA LEU A 113 12.22 -5.31 -0.04
C LEU A 113 12.10 -5.43 -1.56
N GLY A 114 12.36 -4.35 -2.32
CA GLY A 114 12.27 -4.36 -3.77
C GLY A 114 10.84 -4.49 -4.28
N VAL A 115 9.88 -3.88 -3.58
CA VAL A 115 8.50 -3.78 -4.09
C VAL A 115 8.50 -2.98 -5.39
N TYR A 116 7.63 -3.36 -6.32
CA TYR A 116 7.44 -2.60 -7.57
C TYR A 116 6.68 -1.30 -7.31
N GLY A 117 5.70 -1.34 -6.42
CA GLY A 117 4.90 -0.17 -6.07
C GLY A 117 4.40 -0.16 -4.63
N LEU A 118 4.01 1.03 -4.18
CA LEU A 118 3.39 1.30 -2.88
C LEU A 118 2.00 1.90 -3.10
N HIS A 119 1.00 1.29 -2.49
CA HIS A 119 -0.38 1.72 -2.42
C HIS A 119 -0.83 1.76 -0.95
N PRO A 120 -1.61 2.74 -0.52
CA PRO A 120 -1.64 4.09 -1.04
C PRO A 120 -0.44 4.94 -0.60
N VAL A 121 -0.41 6.17 -1.11
CA VAL A 121 0.16 7.31 -0.38
C VAL A 121 -1.00 8.03 0.30
N GLN A 122 -1.23 7.77 1.59
CA GLN A 122 -2.42 8.24 2.31
C GLN A 122 -2.17 9.55 3.05
N GLU A 123 -2.63 10.67 2.49
CA GLU A 123 -2.47 12.01 3.07
C GLU A 123 -3.24 12.18 4.37
N SER A 124 -4.45 11.63 4.47
CA SER A 124 -5.26 11.67 5.68
C SER A 124 -4.53 11.05 6.87
N ALA A 125 -3.71 10.02 6.62
CA ALA A 125 -2.90 9.36 7.63
C ALA A 125 -1.64 10.15 8.00
N GLY A 126 -1.32 11.25 7.32
CA GLY A 126 -0.14 12.08 7.61
C GLY A 126 1.04 11.85 6.67
N MET A 127 0.91 10.98 5.67
CA MET A 127 1.95 10.82 4.65
C MET A 127 2.00 12.03 3.74
N SER A 128 3.18 12.63 3.56
CA SER A 128 3.37 13.71 2.57
C SER A 128 3.67 13.11 1.19
N PRO A 129 2.84 13.34 0.15
CA PRO A 129 3.06 12.78 -1.18
C PRO A 129 4.36 13.28 -1.80
N LYS A 130 4.66 14.56 -1.57
CA LYS A 130 5.92 15.18 -1.98
C LYS A 130 7.10 14.43 -1.37
N HIS A 131 7.08 14.22 -0.05
CA HIS A 131 8.17 13.55 0.65
C HIS A 131 8.36 12.11 0.16
N VAL A 132 7.27 11.37 0.01
CA VAL A 132 7.30 9.96 -0.45
C VAL A 132 7.82 9.88 -1.90
N ARG A 133 7.37 10.78 -2.78
CA ARG A 133 7.89 10.87 -4.15
C ARG A 133 9.37 11.24 -4.19
N GLU A 134 9.80 12.22 -3.40
CA GLU A 134 11.21 12.62 -3.31
C GLU A 134 12.09 11.47 -2.79
N PHE A 135 11.61 10.71 -1.80
CA PHE A 135 12.34 9.58 -1.22
C PHE A 135 12.55 8.45 -2.23
N PHE A 136 11.48 7.99 -2.89
CA PHE A 136 11.56 6.86 -3.83
C PHE A 136 12.06 7.28 -5.22
N GLY A 137 11.88 8.55 -5.61
CA GLY A 137 12.17 9.03 -6.96
C GLY A 137 11.42 8.23 -8.01
N LYS A 138 12.17 7.55 -8.90
CA LYS A 138 11.66 6.67 -9.96
C LYS A 138 11.76 5.17 -9.62
N LYS A 139 12.19 4.81 -8.41
CA LYS A 139 12.48 3.41 -8.03
C LYS A 139 11.24 2.61 -7.67
N VAL A 140 10.18 3.28 -7.22
CA VAL A 140 8.93 2.67 -6.79
C VAL A 140 7.77 3.38 -7.48
N CYS A 141 6.84 2.59 -8.02
CA CYS A 141 5.58 3.09 -8.54
C CYS A 141 4.68 3.50 -7.37
N LEU A 142 4.22 4.74 -7.33
CA LEU A 142 3.26 5.16 -6.30
C LEU A 142 1.85 4.97 -6.85
N MET A 143 0.96 4.42 -6.05
CA MET A 143 -0.43 4.20 -6.41
C MET A 143 -1.35 4.91 -5.42
N GLY A 144 -2.49 5.40 -5.89
CA GLY A 144 -3.45 6.14 -5.09
C GLY A 144 -3.43 7.62 -5.45
N GLY A 145 -3.38 8.49 -4.43
CA GLY A 145 -3.40 9.93 -4.57
C GLY A 145 -4.80 10.55 -4.47
N LEU A 146 -5.88 9.76 -4.58
CA LEU A 146 -7.23 10.24 -4.28
C LEU A 146 -7.65 9.78 -2.88
N ASP A 147 -7.56 10.67 -1.90
CA ASP A 147 -7.84 10.33 -0.51
C ASP A 147 -9.34 10.07 -0.26
N THR A 148 -9.67 8.89 0.26
CA THR A 148 -11.04 8.45 0.55
C THR A 148 -11.63 9.06 1.82
N ILE A 149 -10.82 9.73 2.65
CA ILE A 149 -11.25 10.35 3.90
C ILE A 149 -11.36 11.87 3.74
N THR A 150 -10.38 12.50 3.10
CA THR A 150 -10.29 13.97 3.06
C THR A 150 -10.64 14.60 1.72
N ALA A 151 -10.82 13.81 0.66
CA ALA A 151 -11.21 14.33 -0.65
C ALA A 151 -12.61 13.84 -1.06
N LEU A 152 -12.76 12.54 -1.33
CA LEU A 152 -14.00 11.97 -1.89
C LEU A 152 -15.30 12.29 -1.11
N PRO A 153 -15.35 12.21 0.23
CA PRO A 153 -16.61 12.42 0.96
C PRO A 153 -16.94 13.89 1.21
N VAL A 154 -16.00 14.82 0.98
CA VAL A 154 -16.15 16.23 1.36
C VAL A 154 -16.14 17.20 0.19
N MET A 155 -15.54 16.82 -0.94
CA MET A 155 -15.37 17.70 -2.10
C MET A 155 -16.51 17.54 -3.10
N ASN A 156 -16.86 18.65 -3.76
CA ASN A 156 -17.70 18.63 -4.95
C ASN A 156 -16.90 18.34 -6.23
N ALA A 157 -17.59 18.19 -7.36
CA ALA A 157 -16.98 17.88 -8.65
C ALA A 157 -15.94 18.91 -9.15
N ALA A 158 -16.05 20.19 -8.81
CA ALA A 158 -15.05 21.18 -9.18
C ALA A 158 -13.81 21.09 -8.27
N GLU A 159 -14.03 20.92 -6.97
CA GLU A 159 -12.96 20.79 -5.97
C GLU A 159 -12.13 19.53 -6.20
N ILE A 160 -12.77 18.39 -6.50
CA ILE A 160 -12.05 17.14 -6.74
C ILE A 160 -11.17 17.20 -7.98
N ARG A 161 -11.56 17.95 -9.02
CA ARG A 161 -10.72 18.15 -10.22
C ARG A 161 -9.45 18.93 -9.89
N CYS A 162 -9.57 19.99 -9.08
CA CYS A 162 -8.41 20.73 -8.58
C CYS A 162 -7.50 19.85 -7.71
N GLU A 163 -8.09 18.96 -6.91
CA GLU A 163 -7.33 18.03 -6.08
C GLU A 163 -6.56 17.01 -6.92
N VAL A 164 -7.19 16.45 -7.96
CA VAL A 164 -6.51 15.59 -8.92
C VAL A 164 -5.33 16.31 -9.58
N GLU A 165 -5.47 17.57 -9.97
CA GLU A 165 -4.36 18.36 -10.51
C GLU A 165 -3.19 18.50 -9.51
N ARG A 166 -3.49 18.79 -8.24
CA ARG A 166 -2.48 18.89 -7.18
C ARG A 166 -1.75 17.56 -7.01
N VAL A 167 -2.48 16.46 -6.94
CA VAL A 167 -1.93 15.11 -6.76
C VAL A 167 -1.05 14.72 -7.94
N PHE A 168 -1.51 14.96 -9.18
CA PHE A 168 -0.70 14.69 -10.37
C PHE A 168 0.58 15.53 -10.38
N ALA A 169 0.53 16.80 -10.01
CA ALA A 169 1.73 17.64 -9.93
C ALA A 169 2.75 17.16 -8.88
N LEU A 170 2.30 16.48 -7.82
CA LEU A 170 3.17 15.95 -6.76
C LEU A 170 3.69 14.55 -7.06
N LEU A 171 2.87 13.69 -7.67
CA LEU A 171 3.15 12.26 -7.78
C LEU A 171 3.54 11.81 -9.19
N LYS A 172 3.13 12.49 -10.27
CA LYS A 172 3.52 12.14 -11.64
C LYS A 172 5.02 12.42 -11.83
N ASN A 173 5.75 11.47 -12.44
CA ASN A 173 7.20 11.55 -12.61
C ASN A 173 7.68 10.90 -13.93
N ASP A 174 7.03 11.24 -15.05
CA ASP A 174 7.22 10.62 -16.37
C ASP A 174 7.15 9.08 -16.31
N GLY A 175 6.11 8.57 -15.61
CA GLY A 175 5.94 7.16 -15.25
C GLY A 175 5.98 6.93 -13.73
N GLY A 176 5.76 5.69 -13.31
CA GLY A 176 5.83 5.29 -11.89
C GLY A 176 4.74 5.91 -10.99
N PHE A 177 3.58 6.25 -11.56
CA PHE A 177 2.40 6.70 -10.83
C PHE A 177 1.13 6.04 -11.41
N ILE A 178 0.30 5.46 -10.55
CA ILE A 178 -1.03 4.90 -10.88
C ILE A 178 -2.06 5.66 -10.05
N PHE A 179 -2.87 6.49 -10.72
CA PHE A 179 -3.95 7.21 -10.04
C PHE A 179 -5.06 6.25 -9.62
N ALA A 180 -5.41 6.25 -8.34
CA ALA A 180 -6.46 5.41 -7.75
C ALA A 180 -6.96 6.03 -6.43
N GLY A 181 -8.01 5.44 -5.85
CA GLY A 181 -8.38 5.70 -4.47
C GLY A 181 -7.28 5.30 -3.48
N SER A 182 -7.19 5.98 -2.34
CA SER A 182 -6.33 5.55 -1.24
C SER A 182 -6.81 4.22 -0.64
N HIS A 183 -8.12 3.99 -0.65
CA HIS A 183 -8.76 2.74 -0.26
C HIS A 183 -10.01 2.50 -1.12
N MET A 184 -10.81 1.48 -0.81
CA MET A 184 -12.11 1.25 -1.42
C MET A 184 -13.05 2.45 -1.24
N PHE A 185 -13.77 2.80 -2.32
CA PHE A 185 -14.82 3.81 -2.30
C PHE A 185 -15.99 3.35 -1.43
N GLN A 186 -16.54 4.28 -0.66
CA GLN A 186 -17.67 4.00 0.23
C GLN A 186 -18.98 4.18 -0.54
N ASP A 187 -20.02 3.44 -0.14
CA ASP A 187 -21.33 3.42 -0.82
C ASP A 187 -22.00 4.79 -0.90
N ASP A 188 -21.64 5.71 0.00
CA ASP A 188 -22.17 7.08 0.08
C ASP A 188 -21.34 8.11 -0.70
N THR A 189 -20.27 7.69 -1.38
CA THR A 189 -19.47 8.57 -2.22
C THR A 189 -20.24 8.92 -3.51
N PRO A 190 -20.52 10.22 -3.80
CA PRO A 190 -21.29 10.58 -4.98
C PRO A 190 -20.60 10.18 -6.29
N LEU A 191 -21.33 9.51 -7.18
CA LEU A 191 -20.78 9.01 -8.45
C LEU A 191 -20.24 10.14 -9.34
N GLU A 192 -20.85 11.32 -9.30
CA GLU A 192 -20.40 12.50 -10.03
C GLU A 192 -19.04 13.01 -9.56
N VAL A 193 -18.71 12.84 -8.28
CA VAL A 193 -17.39 13.21 -7.73
C VAL A 193 -16.34 12.22 -8.20
N ILE A 194 -16.66 10.92 -8.16
CA ILE A 194 -15.79 9.86 -8.68
C ILE A 194 -15.54 10.08 -10.18
N ALA A 195 -16.60 10.28 -10.97
CA ALA A 195 -16.50 10.51 -12.40
C ALA A 195 -15.63 11.74 -12.71
N ALA A 196 -15.88 12.87 -12.06
CA ALA A 196 -15.09 14.09 -12.25
C ALA A 196 -13.61 13.89 -11.93
N ALA A 197 -13.28 13.11 -10.90
CA ALA A 197 -11.90 12.78 -10.54
C ALA A 197 -11.21 11.94 -11.63
N TYR A 198 -11.85 10.87 -12.10
CA TYR A 198 -11.26 9.99 -13.12
C TYR A 198 -11.22 10.63 -14.51
N GLU A 199 -12.22 11.42 -14.90
CA GLU A 199 -12.17 12.22 -16.13
C GLU A 199 -10.97 13.17 -16.11
N ARG A 200 -10.75 13.87 -14.99
CA ARG A 200 -9.60 14.77 -14.87
C ARG A 200 -8.28 14.03 -14.86
N ALA A 201 -8.22 12.87 -14.22
CA ALA A 201 -7.04 12.03 -14.22
C ALA A 201 -6.69 11.54 -15.64
N ASP A 202 -7.68 11.16 -16.45
CA ASP A 202 -7.50 10.75 -17.84
C ASP A 202 -6.94 11.90 -18.71
N GLU A 203 -7.50 13.11 -18.58
CA GLU A 203 -7.00 14.32 -19.26
C GLU A 203 -5.53 14.62 -18.93
N LEU A 204 -5.10 14.35 -17.69
CA LEU A 204 -3.72 14.60 -17.21
C LEU A 204 -2.76 13.44 -17.46
N ALA A 205 -3.28 12.21 -17.55
CA ALA A 205 -2.53 11.02 -17.91
C ALA A 205 -2.11 11.07 -19.38
N ALA A 206 -2.98 11.61 -20.24
CA ALA A 206 -2.80 11.74 -21.68
C ALA A 206 -1.76 12.81 -22.12
N TYR A 207 -0.60 12.91 -21.48
CA TYR A 207 0.51 13.75 -21.99
C TYR A 207 1.88 13.18 -21.58
N SER A 208 2.70 13.01 -22.63
CA SER A 208 4.16 12.76 -22.76
C SER A 208 4.73 11.48 -22.18
#